data_AF-A0A2M6WD83-F1
#
_entry.id   AF-A0A2M6WD83-F1
#
_cell.length_a   1.000
_cell.length_b   1.000
_cell.length_c   1.000
_cell.angle_alpha   90.00
_cell.angle_beta   90.00
_cell.angle_gamma   90.00
#
_symmetry.space_group_name_H-M   'P 1'
#
loop_
_entity.id
_entity.type
_entity.pdbx_description
1 polymer ?
#
loop_
_entity_poly.entity_id
_entity_poly.type
_entity_poly.pdbx_seq_one_letter_code
_entity_poly.pdbx_strand_id
1 'polypeptide(L)'
;MKLQDLQNKKVAFLGLGIENQALIKFLIAKKVDCQITILDKRPKSTFGLYFQKFKFQTGKNYDQKLDSFEIIFRSPGYPLFSQNIQKAQKKKAVISSPIKIFFDLCPTKNIIGVS
;
A
#
# COMPACT_ATOMS: atom_id res chain seq x y z
N MET A 1 -0.19 1.21 13.77
CA MET A 1 1.08 1.10 13.03
C MET A 1 1.82 2.41 13.17
N LYS A 2 3.12 2.37 13.44
CA LYS A 2 4.02 3.51 13.44
C LYS A 2 4.87 3.52 12.18
N LEU A 3 5.54 4.63 11.87
CA LEU A 3 6.45 4.72 10.72
C LEU A 3 7.62 3.73 10.83
N GLN A 4 8.11 3.48 12.05
CA GLN A 4 9.18 2.52 12.31
C GLN A 4 8.77 1.08 11.94
N ASP A 5 7.49 0.74 12.00
CA ASP A 5 6.99 -0.59 11.64
C ASP A 5 7.16 -0.87 10.14
N LEU A 6 7.32 0.17 9.32
CA LEU A 6 7.54 0.08 7.87
C LEU A 6 9.02 0.01 7.49
N GLN A 7 9.92 0.33 8.42
CA GLN A 7 11.35 0.45 8.14
C GLN A 7 11.94 -0.89 7.69
N ASN A 8 12.67 -0.87 6.58
CA ASN A 8 13.30 -2.03 5.93
C ASN A 8 12.31 -3.13 5.49
N LYS A 9 11.01 -2.85 5.48
CA LYS A 9 9.97 -3.83 5.12
C LYS A 9 9.69 -3.89 3.63
N LYS A 10 9.23 -5.06 3.18
CA LYS A 10 8.62 -5.22 1.85
C LYS A 10 7.16 -4.75 1.88
N VAL A 11 6.90 -3.57 1.30
CA VAL A 11 5.60 -2.91 1.32
C VAL A 11 4.97 -2.91 -0.07
N ALA A 12 3.80 -3.52 -0.18
CA ALA A 12 2.99 -3.51 -1.39
C ALA A 12 1.90 -2.44 -1.33
N PHE A 13 1.72 -1.71 -2.43
CA PHE A 13 0.62 -0.77 -2.63
C PHE A 13 -0.34 -1.35 -3.69
N LEU A 14 -1.45 -1.92 -3.21
CA LEU A 14 -2.41 -2.67 -4.04
C LEU A 14 -3.48 -1.74 -4.60
N GLY A 15 -3.29 -1.37 -5.86
CA GLY A 15 -3.96 -0.29 -6.59
C GLY A 15 -3.32 1.05 -6.23
N LEU A 16 -2.71 1.74 -7.19
CA LEU A 16 -1.96 2.97 -6.88
C LEU A 16 -2.87 4.13 -6.44
N GLY A 17 -4.08 4.22 -7.01
CA GLY A 17 -5.11 5.21 -6.63
C GLY A 17 -4.59 6.65 -6.51
N ILE A 18 -5.33 7.54 -5.87
CA ILE A 18 -4.79 8.84 -5.41
C ILE A 18 -4.29 8.74 -3.95
N GLU A 19 -4.93 7.89 -3.15
CA GLU A 19 -4.62 7.71 -1.72
C GLU A 19 -3.27 7.04 -1.51
N ASN A 20 -3.00 5.95 -2.24
CA ASN A 20 -1.72 5.24 -2.17
C ASN A 20 -0.58 6.09 -2.76
N GLN A 21 -0.84 6.94 -3.77
CA GLN A 21 0.11 7.96 -4.22
C GLN A 21 0.49 8.95 -3.10
N ALA A 22 -0.52 9.46 -2.39
CA ALA A 22 -0.30 10.39 -1.28
C ALA A 22 0.51 9.72 -0.16
N LEU A 23 0.17 8.47 0.18
CA LEU A 23 0.91 7.71 1.18
C LEU A 23 2.38 7.48 0.77
N ILE A 24 2.65 7.06 -0.47
CA ILE A 24 4.04 6.89 -0.96
C ILE A 24 4.81 8.21 -0.83
N LYS A 25 4.25 9.33 -1.29
CA LYS A 25 4.89 10.66 -1.18
C LYS A 25 5.15 11.02 0.28
N PHE A 26 4.20 10.75 1.18
CA PHE A 26 4.33 10.99 2.60
C PHE A 26 5.45 10.16 3.23
N LEU A 27 5.55 8.86 2.93
CA LEU A 27 6.61 8.00 3.46
C LEU A 27 8.00 8.48 3.01
N ILE A 28 8.15 8.89 1.76
CA ILE A 28 9.40 9.46 1.23
C ILE A 28 9.74 10.78 1.94
N ALA A 29 8.76 11.67 2.11
CA ALA A 29 8.95 12.93 2.82
C ALA A 29 9.36 12.70 4.29
N LYS A 30 8.88 11.63 4.90
CA LYS A 30 9.26 11.19 6.26
C LYS A 30 10.55 10.37 6.30
N LYS A 31 11.24 10.19 5.16
CA LYS A 31 12.49 9.40 5.03
C LYS A 31 12.36 7.97 5.56
N VAL A 32 11.17 7.37 5.39
CA VAL A 32 10.97 5.96 5.72
C VAL A 32 11.59 5.13 4.62
N ASP A 33 12.65 4.39 4.95
CA ASP A 33 13.31 3.51 3.99
C ASP A 33 12.64 2.14 4.04
N CYS A 34 11.78 1.88 3.05
CA CYS A 34 11.05 0.64 2.86
C CYS A 34 11.05 0.24 1.38
N GLN A 35 10.95 -1.05 1.12
CA GLN A 35 10.95 -1.57 -0.25
C GLN A 35 9.54 -1.47 -0.83
N ILE A 36 9.31 -0.40 -1.60
CA ILE A 36 8.02 -0.09 -2.22
C ILE A 36 7.84 -0.89 -3.52
N THR A 37 6.75 -1.65 -3.60
CA THR A 37 6.26 -2.26 -4.83
C THR A 37 4.82 -1.83 -5.10
N ILE A 38 4.56 -1.32 -6.30
CA ILE A 38 3.22 -0.90 -6.75
C ILE A 38 2.59 -2.06 -7.53
N LEU A 39 1.41 -2.48 -7.09
CA LEU A 39 0.63 -3.55 -7.71
C LEU A 39 -0.61 -2.92 -8.33
N ASP A 40 -0.75 -2.89 -9.65
CA ASP A 40 -1.95 -2.30 -10.28
C ASP A 40 -2.33 -3.06 -11.56
N LYS A 41 -3.63 -3.21 -11.82
CA LYS A 41 -4.11 -3.89 -13.03
C LYS A 41 -3.66 -3.15 -14.29
N ARG A 42 -3.54 -1.82 -14.24
CA ARG A 42 -3.13 -0.97 -15.36
C ARG A 42 -1.63 -1.10 -15.63
N PRO A 43 -1.19 -0.91 -16.89
CA PRO A 43 0.24 -0.97 -17.21
C PRO A 43 1.02 0.19 -16.58
N LYS A 44 2.31 -0.03 -16.29
CA LYS A 44 3.21 0.94 -15.66
C LYS A 44 3.23 2.31 -16.37
N SER A 45 3.11 2.30 -17.69
CA SER A 45 3.10 3.50 -18.53
C SER A 45 1.94 4.46 -18.24
N THR A 46 0.87 3.99 -17.60
CA THR A 46 -0.29 4.84 -17.22
C THR A 46 0.01 5.77 -16.03
N PHE A 47 1.13 5.57 -15.35
CA PHE A 47 1.49 6.34 -14.15
C PHE A 47 2.56 7.39 -14.46
N GLY A 48 2.44 8.54 -13.79
CA GLY A 48 3.38 9.64 -13.93
C GLY A 48 4.82 9.23 -13.59
N LEU A 49 5.79 9.89 -14.24
CA LEU A 49 7.23 9.61 -14.16
C LEU A 49 7.74 9.48 -12.72
N TYR A 50 7.19 10.27 -11.79
CA TYR A 50 7.55 10.22 -10.37
C TYR A 50 7.50 8.81 -9.76
N PHE A 51 6.50 8.00 -10.14
CA PHE A 51 6.31 6.67 -9.58
C PHE A 51 7.11 5.60 -10.33
N GLN A 52 7.55 5.88 -11.56
CA GLN A 52 8.19 4.87 -12.40
C GLN A 52 9.54 4.35 -11.85
N LYS A 53 10.14 5.06 -10.89
CA LYS A 53 11.33 4.63 -10.15
C LYS A 53 11.09 3.45 -9.19
N PHE A 54 9.84 3.15 -8.84
CA PHE A 54 9.51 2.02 -7.97
C PHE A 54 9.39 0.70 -8.73
N LYS A 55 9.41 -0.41 -7.99
CA LYS A 55 9.06 -1.72 -8.55
C LYS A 55 7.58 -1.76 -8.87
N PHE A 56 7.24 -2.39 -9.99
CA PHE A 56 5.86 -2.59 -10.43
C PHE A 56 5.59 -4.06 -10.69
N GLN A 57 4.38 -4.48 -10.40
CA GLN A 57 3.78 -5.69 -10.92
C GLN A 57 2.39 -5.31 -11.45
N THR A 58 2.19 -5.52 -12.76
CA THR A 58 1.02 -5.00 -13.48
C THR A 58 0.34 -6.04 -14.36
N GLY A 59 -0.86 -5.72 -14.84
CA GLY A 59 -1.62 -6.56 -15.77
C GLY A 59 -2.50 -7.61 -15.08
N LYS A 60 -2.79 -8.73 -15.76
CA LYS A 60 -3.77 -9.72 -15.29
C LYS A 60 -3.42 -10.39 -13.95
N ASN A 61 -2.13 -10.52 -13.66
CA ASN A 61 -1.60 -11.23 -12.50
C ASN A 61 -0.95 -10.27 -11.49
N TYR A 62 -1.38 -9.01 -11.48
CA TYR A 62 -0.74 -7.96 -10.70
C TYR A 62 -0.78 -8.18 -9.19
N ASP A 63 -1.75 -8.96 -8.71
CA ASP A 63 -2.00 -9.26 -7.30
C ASP A 63 -1.64 -10.71 -6.95
N GLN A 64 -0.83 -11.38 -7.76
CA GLN A 64 -0.25 -12.66 -7.39
C GLN A 64 0.91 -12.47 -6.41
N LYS A 65 1.16 -13.49 -5.58
CA LYS A 65 2.27 -13.53 -4.61
C LYS A 65 2.23 -12.41 -3.56
N LEU A 66 1.02 -11.98 -3.17
CA LEU A 66 0.83 -11.03 -2.06
C LEU A 66 1.51 -11.49 -0.76
N ASP A 67 1.63 -12.80 -0.58
CA ASP A 67 2.34 -13.44 0.54
C ASP A 67 3.86 -13.21 0.57
N SER A 68 4.44 -12.57 -0.45
CA SER A 68 5.85 -12.14 -0.46
C SER A 68 6.11 -10.79 0.20
N PHE A 69 5.03 -10.07 0.55
CA PHE A 69 5.09 -8.76 1.21
C PHE A 69 4.78 -8.89 2.70
N GLU A 70 5.40 -8.04 3.50
CA GLU A 70 5.15 -7.99 4.94
C GLU A 70 3.97 -7.08 5.26
N ILE A 71 3.79 -6.02 4.46
CA ILE A 71 2.72 -5.03 4.65
C ILE A 71 2.08 -4.74 3.29
N ILE A 72 0.75 -4.71 3.25
CA ILE A 72 -0.03 -4.46 2.04
C ILE A 72 -1.01 -3.32 2.31
N PHE A 73 -0.80 -2.18 1.64
CA PHE A 73 -1.75 -1.06 1.61
C PHE A 73 -2.75 -1.25 0.48
N ARG A 74 -3.95 -1.67 0.85
CA ARG A 74 -5.06 -1.93 -0.07
C ARG A 74 -5.82 -0.64 -0.39
N SER A 75 -6.03 -0.38 -1.67
CA SER A 75 -7.01 0.62 -2.12
C SER A 75 -8.46 0.15 -1.89
N PRO A 76 -9.41 1.03 -1.57
CA PRO A 76 -10.80 0.65 -1.26
C PRO A 76 -11.46 -0.22 -2.33
N GLY A 77 -11.15 0.01 -3.61
CA GLY A 77 -11.71 -0.72 -4.74
C GLY A 77 -11.22 -2.17 -4.93
N TYR A 78 -10.19 -2.62 -4.21
CA TYR A 78 -9.74 -4.01 -4.30
C TYR A 78 -10.49 -4.91 -3.29
N PRO A 79 -11.10 -6.05 -3.65
CA PRO A 79 -11.89 -6.85 -2.71
C PRO A 79 -11.11 -7.32 -1.46
N LEU A 80 -11.59 -6.97 -0.27
CA LEU A 80 -10.94 -7.32 1.01
C LEU A 80 -10.86 -8.85 1.22
N PHE A 81 -11.88 -9.58 0.79
CA PHE A 81 -11.99 -11.02 0.98
C PHE A 81 -11.47 -11.82 -0.22
N SER A 82 -10.64 -11.24 -1.09
CA SER A 82 -10.04 -11.99 -2.20
C SER A 82 -9.18 -13.13 -1.66
N GLN A 83 -9.10 -14.23 -2.43
CA GLN A 83 -8.28 -15.38 -2.05
C GLN A 83 -6.80 -14.99 -1.87
N ASN A 84 -6.31 -14.04 -2.66
CA ASN A 84 -4.93 -13.55 -2.58
C ASN A 84 -4.66 -12.80 -1.26
N ILE A 85 -5.61 -11.98 -0.79
CA ILE A 85 -5.50 -11.29 0.50
C ILE A 85 -5.53 -12.29 1.66
N GLN A 86 -6.48 -13.23 1.62
CA GLN A 86 -6.58 -14.28 2.65
C GLN A 86 -5.30 -15.12 2.72
N LYS A 87 -4.70 -15.45 1.57
CA LYS A 87 -3.42 -16.16 1.51
C LYS A 87 -2.28 -15.34 2.13
N ALA A 88 -2.20 -14.04 1.83
CA ALA A 88 -1.20 -13.16 2.40
C ALA A 88 -1.35 -13.05 3.94
N GLN A 89 -2.58 -12.91 4.43
CA GLN A 89 -2.88 -12.89 5.87
C GLN A 89 -2.45 -14.20 6.57
N LYS A 90 -2.72 -15.36 5.96
CA LYS A 90 -2.25 -16.66 6.49
C LYS A 90 -0.72 -16.74 6.59
N LYS A 91 -0.01 -15.98 5.76
CA LYS A 91 1.46 -15.85 5.79
C LYS A 91 1.95 -14.67 6.63
N LYS A 92 1.08 -14.13 7.51
CA LYS A 92 1.34 -13.04 8.46
C LYS A 92 1.59 -11.67 7.81
N ALA A 93 1.19 -11.46 6.56
CA ALA A 93 1.19 -10.12 5.97
C ALA A 93 0.16 -9.22 6.66
N VAL A 94 0.56 -8.00 7.02
CA VAL A 94 -0.34 -7.01 7.61
C VAL A 94 -1.09 -6.30 6.49
N ILE A 95 -2.42 -6.46 6.47
CA ILE A 95 -3.30 -5.75 5.54
C ILE A 95 -3.72 -4.44 6.19
N SER A 96 -3.47 -3.33 5.49
CA SER A 96 -3.82 -1.98 5.94
C SER A 96 -4.34 -1.14 4.76
N SER A 97 -4.58 0.14 5.00
CA SER A 97 -5.02 1.11 4.00
C SER A 97 -4.42 2.49 4.27
N PRO A 98 -4.36 3.39 3.27
CA PRO A 98 -3.96 4.78 3.47
C PRO A 98 -4.71 5.49 4.59
N ILE A 99 -6.04 5.27 4.66
CA ILE A 99 -6.85 5.88 5.70
C ILE A 99 -6.53 5.31 7.10
N LYS A 100 -6.23 4.01 7.18
CA LYS A 100 -5.86 3.38 8.46
C LYS A 100 -4.54 3.93 8.99
N ILE A 101 -3.51 4.05 8.16
CA ILE A 101 -2.23 4.62 8.60
C ILE A 101 -2.35 6.12 8.89
N PHE A 102 -3.23 6.85 8.19
CA PHE A 102 -3.57 8.23 8.56
C PHE A 102 -4.09 8.29 10.00
N PHE A 103 -5.08 7.48 10.37
CA PHE A 103 -5.59 7.44 11.74
C PHE A 103 -4.54 7.01 12.75
N ASP A 104 -3.72 6.02 12.42
CA ASP A 104 -2.67 5.53 13.32
C ASP A 104 -1.56 6.59 13.58
N LEU A 105 -1.34 7.52 12.64
CA LEU A 105 -0.29 8.55 12.71
C LEU A 105 -0.79 9.95 13.06
N CYS A 106 -2.09 10.21 12.94
CA CYS A 106 -2.65 11.53 13.19
C CYS A 106 -2.45 11.89 14.68
N PRO A 107 -1.77 13.02 14.99
CA PRO A 107 -1.45 13.36 16.37
C PRO A 107 -2.68 13.86 17.16
N THR A 108 -3.75 14.22 16.47
CA THR A 108 -4.99 14.71 17.07
C THR A 108 -6.07 13.65 17.09
N LYS A 109 -6.95 13.72 18.08
CA LYS A 109 -8.17 12.92 18.18
C LYS A 109 -9.39 13.63 17.59
N ASN A 110 -9.24 14.88 17.16
CA ASN A 110 -10.31 15.70 16.59
C ASN A 110 -10.54 15.35 15.12
N ILE A 111 -11.03 14.13 14.88
CA ILE A 111 -11.29 13.59 13.56
C ILE A 111 -12.80 13.41 13.41
N ILE A 112 -13.39 14.03 12.39
CA ILE A 112 -14.80 13.89 12.07
C ILE A 112 -14.91 13.06 10.80
N GLY A 113 -15.59 11.91 10.88
CA GLY A 113 -15.94 11.08 9.74
C GLY A 113 -17.36 11.35 9.30
N VAL A 114 -17.57 11.50 7.99
CA VAL A 114 -18.90 11.62 7.37
C VAL A 114 -18.99 10.54 6.30
N SER A 115 -20.08 9.77 6.29
CA SER A 115 -20.31 8.63 5.39
C SER A 115 -21.67 8.69 4.75
#